data_AF-A0A372L7F7-F1
#
_entry.id   AF-A0A372L7F7-F1
#
_cell.length_a   1.000
_cell.length_b   1.000
_cell.length_c   1.000
_cell.angle_alpha   90.00
_cell.angle_beta   90.00
_cell.angle_gamma   90.00
#
_symmetry.space_group_name_H-M   'P 1'
#
loop_
_entity.id
_entity.type
_entity.pdbx_description
1 polymer ?
#
loop_
_entity_poly.entity_id
_entity_poly.type
_entity_poly.pdbx_seq_one_letter_code
_entity_poly.pdbx_strand_id
1 'polypeptide(L)'
;MNSMTYIGTSFKSLGIHVNKVNVPLAPAISSVTTDIPGRRGVLFFGNNIGERTITIDITLLCGRQREQNDKKRLLANMTIHQNAFEGELYFDQEPEWVYYGYFSGVGEWVELTGYDLQTSLTFTCSDPLRYGDHITVPITGTRIEFTPKGEQTIFPVIRGIATKDNTMVAVTTRDRYVYVGGELDADSGEAPLKEYETVLHDPATDIALWERVSNETTKSE
;
A
#
# COMPACT_ATOMS: atom_id res chain seq x y z
N MET A 1 -12.77 -12.22 -24.77
CA MET A 1 -11.36 -12.20 -25.23
C MET A 1 -10.58 -11.74 -24.03
N ASN A 2 -9.65 -12.53 -23.52
CA ASN A 2 -8.91 -12.15 -22.31
C ASN A 2 -7.95 -11.01 -22.68
N SER A 3 -7.81 -10.03 -21.79
CA SER A 3 -6.84 -8.95 -21.93
C SER A 3 -6.29 -8.59 -20.56
N MET A 4 -5.10 -8.00 -20.57
CA MET A 4 -4.40 -7.53 -19.39
C MET A 4 -3.81 -6.16 -19.68
N THR A 5 -3.77 -5.33 -18.64
CA THR A 5 -3.02 -4.07 -18.62
C THR A 5 -1.93 -4.15 -17.56
N TYR A 6 -0.70 -3.78 -17.94
CA TYR A 6 0.43 -3.65 -17.02
C TYR A 6 1.02 -2.24 -17.14
N ILE A 7 1.15 -1.53 -16.01
CA ILE A 7 1.67 -0.15 -15.97
C ILE A 7 0.96 0.75 -17.01
N GLY A 8 -0.37 0.67 -17.06
CA GLY A 8 -1.20 1.43 -18.00
C GLY A 8 -1.11 1.01 -19.47
N THR A 9 -0.25 0.05 -19.83
CA THR A 9 -0.13 -0.46 -21.21
C THR A 9 -0.95 -1.74 -21.37
N SER A 10 -1.94 -1.69 -22.27
CA SER A 10 -2.75 -2.86 -22.60
C SER A 10 -2.02 -3.80 -23.55
N PHE A 11 -2.01 -5.10 -23.24
CA PHE A 11 -1.41 -6.11 -24.13
C PHE A 11 -2.12 -6.18 -25.49
N LYS A 12 -3.42 -5.86 -25.51
CA LYS A 12 -4.21 -5.80 -26.73
C LYS A 12 -3.73 -4.70 -27.68
N SER A 13 -3.31 -3.54 -27.17
CA SER A 13 -2.79 -2.45 -28.02
C SER A 13 -1.43 -2.79 -28.63
N LEU A 14 -0.68 -3.70 -28.01
CA LEU A 14 0.58 -4.23 -28.52
C LEU A 14 0.40 -5.34 -29.56
N GLY A 15 -0.85 -5.72 -29.88
CA GLY A 15 -1.15 -6.85 -30.76
C GLY A 15 -0.75 -8.20 -30.16
N ILE A 16 -0.68 -8.29 -28.83
CA ILE A 16 -0.42 -9.51 -28.08
C ILE A 16 -1.75 -10.11 -27.67
N HIS A 17 -1.94 -11.39 -27.98
CA HIS A 17 -3.13 -12.12 -27.57
C HIS A 17 -2.90 -12.77 -26.20
N VAL A 18 -3.76 -12.47 -25.23
CA VAL A 18 -3.73 -13.15 -23.93
C VAL A 18 -4.62 -14.39 -24.03
N ASN A 19 -4.01 -15.57 -23.94
CA ASN A 19 -4.72 -16.85 -24.01
C ASN A 19 -5.41 -17.14 -22.69
N LYS A 20 -4.59 -17.21 -21.63
CA LYS A 20 -5.03 -17.64 -20.30
C LYS A 20 -4.28 -16.86 -19.23
N VAL A 21 -5.01 -16.40 -18.23
CA VAL A 21 -4.45 -15.85 -17.00
C VAL A 21 -4.64 -16.91 -15.92
N ASN A 22 -3.55 -17.31 -15.27
CA ASN A 22 -3.55 -18.25 -14.17
C ASN A 22 -3.16 -17.52 -12.88
N VAL A 23 -4.17 -17.07 -12.15
CA VAL A 23 -4.00 -16.54 -10.80
C VAL A 23 -4.20 -17.70 -9.81
N PRO A 24 -3.17 -18.11 -9.06
CA PRO A 24 -3.34 -19.18 -8.09
C PRO A 24 -4.26 -18.73 -6.95
N LEU A 25 -5.15 -19.62 -6.52
CA LEU A 25 -6.12 -19.34 -5.46
C LEU A 25 -5.43 -18.90 -4.16
N ALA A 26 -4.37 -19.60 -3.78
CA ALA A 26 -3.57 -19.28 -2.61
C ALA A 26 -2.19 -18.74 -3.04
N PRO A 27 -1.63 -17.76 -2.30
CA PRO A 27 -0.22 -17.41 -2.43
C PRO A 27 0.68 -18.55 -1.92
N ALA A 28 2.00 -18.38 -2.00
CA ALA A 28 2.93 -19.32 -1.39
C ALA A 28 2.69 -19.43 0.12
N ILE A 29 2.50 -20.64 0.64
CA ILE A 29 2.32 -20.88 2.08
C ILE A 29 3.45 -21.77 2.57
N SER A 30 4.19 -21.30 3.57
CA SER A 30 5.19 -22.10 4.27
C SER A 30 4.78 -22.28 5.72
N SER A 31 4.92 -23.50 6.24
CA SER A 31 4.56 -23.81 7.64
C SER A 31 5.76 -23.62 8.56
N VAL A 32 5.53 -22.97 9.69
CA VAL A 32 6.53 -22.85 10.75
C VAL A 32 6.32 -24.02 11.70
N THR A 33 7.23 -24.98 11.64
CA THR A 33 7.16 -26.20 12.46
C THR A 33 8.46 -26.46 13.20
N THR A 34 8.39 -27.17 14.32
CA THR A 34 9.57 -27.65 15.05
C THR A 34 9.40 -29.11 15.40
N ASP A 35 10.42 -29.91 15.08
CA ASP A 35 10.50 -31.30 15.48
C ASP A 35 11.00 -31.41 16.92
N ILE A 36 10.37 -32.29 17.71
CA ILE A 36 10.83 -32.61 19.06
C ILE A 36 11.35 -34.05 19.04
N PRO A 37 12.66 -34.28 19.28
CA PRO A 37 13.24 -35.62 19.30
C PRO A 37 12.49 -36.56 20.26
N GLY A 38 12.14 -37.75 19.77
CA GLY A 38 11.44 -38.77 20.55
C GLY A 38 9.91 -38.62 20.60
N ARG A 39 9.34 -37.58 19.99
CA ARG A 39 7.89 -37.42 19.82
C ARG A 39 7.49 -37.73 18.38
N ARG A 40 6.34 -38.41 18.19
CA ARG A 40 5.75 -38.57 16.86
C ARG A 40 5.05 -37.27 16.45
N GLY A 41 5.46 -36.70 15.32
CA GLY A 41 4.89 -35.47 14.74
C GLY A 41 5.66 -34.21 15.13
N VAL A 42 5.22 -33.07 14.60
CA VAL A 42 5.86 -31.75 14.77
C VAL A 42 4.95 -30.78 15.52
N LEU A 43 5.53 -29.80 16.21
CA LEU A 43 4.79 -28.64 16.71
C LEU A 43 4.55 -27.65 15.58
N PHE A 44 3.32 -27.18 15.43
CA PHE A 44 2.92 -26.19 14.43
C PHE A 44 2.75 -24.80 15.07
N PHE A 45 3.52 -23.82 14.60
CA PHE A 45 3.52 -22.44 15.10
C PHE A 45 2.75 -21.47 14.20
N GLY A 46 2.17 -21.96 13.11
CA GLY A 46 1.45 -21.15 12.13
C GLY A 46 2.06 -21.23 10.74
N ASN A 47 1.57 -20.35 9.87
CA ASN A 47 1.99 -20.26 8.48
C ASN A 47 2.57 -18.88 8.19
N ASN A 48 3.59 -18.84 7.35
CA ASN A 48 4.03 -17.64 6.68
C ASN A 48 3.40 -17.58 5.29
N ILE A 49 2.73 -16.46 5.02
CA ILE A 49 2.14 -16.16 3.71
C ILE A 49 3.22 -15.42 2.92
N GLY A 50 3.69 -16.07 1.85
CA GLY A 50 4.67 -15.52 0.93
C GLY A 50 4.03 -14.79 -0.25
N GLU A 51 4.86 -14.58 -1.27
CA GLU A 51 4.48 -13.94 -2.52
C GLU A 51 3.43 -14.74 -3.31
N ARG A 52 2.73 -14.04 -4.21
CA ARG A 52 1.84 -14.66 -5.20
C ARG A 52 2.49 -14.58 -6.58
N THR A 53 2.59 -15.72 -7.25
CA THR A 53 3.09 -15.79 -8.63
C THR A 53 1.91 -15.98 -9.59
N ILE A 54 1.77 -15.06 -10.55
CA ILE A 54 0.73 -15.10 -11.58
C ILE A 54 1.38 -15.46 -12.92
N THR A 55 0.84 -16.46 -13.61
CA THR A 55 1.34 -16.89 -14.92
C THR A 55 0.32 -16.57 -16.00
N ILE A 56 0.77 -15.94 -17.08
CA ILE A 56 -0.08 -15.49 -18.19
C ILE A 56 0.44 -16.09 -19.49
N ASP A 57 -0.38 -16.92 -20.12
CA ASP A 57 -0.07 -17.49 -21.42
C ASP A 57 -0.45 -16.49 -22.50
N ILE A 58 0.52 -16.13 -23.36
CA ILE A 58 0.34 -15.17 -24.44
C ILE A 58 0.72 -15.77 -25.80
N THR A 59 0.09 -15.25 -26.85
CA THR A 59 0.46 -15.53 -28.25
C THR A 59 0.78 -14.21 -28.96
N LEU A 60 1.94 -14.17 -29.59
CA LEU A 60 2.37 -13.12 -30.51
C LEU A 60 1.96 -13.52 -31.93
N LEU A 61 0.94 -12.87 -32.47
CA LEU A 61 0.56 -13.03 -33.87
C LEU A 61 1.51 -12.21 -34.75
N CYS A 62 2.27 -12.82 -35.65
CA CYS A 62 3.26 -12.09 -36.46
C CYS A 62 3.17 -12.50 -37.93
N GLY A 63 3.32 -11.54 -38.85
CA GLY A 63 3.36 -11.83 -40.28
C GLY A 63 4.75 -12.17 -40.80
N ARG A 64 5.82 -11.77 -40.09
CA ARG A 64 7.23 -11.93 -40.50
C ARG A 64 8.16 -12.03 -39.30
N GLN A 65 9.34 -12.63 -39.50
CA GLN A 65 10.38 -12.76 -38.47
C GLN A 65 10.81 -11.43 -37.82
N ARG A 66 10.87 -10.35 -38.60
CA ARG A 66 11.22 -9.02 -38.08
C ARG A 66 10.21 -8.55 -37.04
N GLU A 67 8.92 -8.74 -37.32
CA GLU A 67 7.84 -8.34 -36.42
C GLU A 67 7.88 -9.14 -35.10
N GLN A 68 8.22 -10.44 -35.16
CA GLN A 68 8.43 -11.24 -33.95
C GLN A 68 9.50 -10.63 -33.05
N ASN A 69 10.65 -10.27 -33.62
CA ASN A 69 11.77 -9.71 -32.88
C ASN A 69 11.41 -8.34 -32.29
N ASP A 70 10.69 -7.52 -33.05
CA ASP A 70 10.25 -6.20 -32.60
C ASP A 70 9.26 -6.33 -31.42
N LYS A 71 8.29 -7.27 -31.48
CA LYS A 71 7.37 -7.55 -30.37
C LYS A 71 8.05 -8.12 -29.14
N LYS A 72 9.01 -9.03 -29.31
CA LYS A 72 9.83 -9.56 -28.21
C LYS A 72 10.61 -8.45 -27.50
N ARG A 73 11.22 -7.54 -28.27
CA ARG A 73 11.95 -6.38 -27.73
C ARG A 73 11.02 -5.42 -26.99
N LEU A 74 9.85 -5.15 -27.57
CA LEU A 74 8.85 -4.29 -26.94
C LEU A 74 8.37 -4.86 -25.60
N LEU A 75 8.08 -6.17 -25.57
CA LEU A 75 7.71 -6.87 -24.35
C LEU A 75 8.82 -6.78 -23.30
N ALA A 76 10.06 -7.09 -23.66
CA ALA A 76 11.20 -7.02 -22.76
C ALA A 76 11.42 -5.62 -22.18
N ASN A 77 11.31 -4.57 -23.01
CA ASN A 77 11.46 -3.19 -22.55
C ASN A 77 10.34 -2.74 -21.60
N MET A 78 9.14 -3.29 -21.76
CA MET A 78 7.99 -2.95 -20.92
C MET A 78 7.99 -3.72 -19.60
N THR A 79 8.53 -4.93 -19.57
CA THR A 79 8.48 -5.78 -18.37
C THR A 79 9.76 -5.74 -17.53
N ILE A 80 10.92 -5.54 -18.13
CA ILE A 80 12.20 -5.63 -17.41
C ILE A 80 12.58 -4.26 -16.84
N HIS A 81 12.46 -4.13 -15.52
CA HIS A 81 12.86 -2.94 -14.77
C HIS A 81 14.02 -3.26 -13.81
N GLN A 82 14.98 -2.35 -13.69
CA GLN A 82 16.13 -2.52 -12.76
C GLN A 82 15.84 -2.01 -11.34
N ASN A 83 14.79 -1.21 -11.17
CA ASN A 83 14.44 -0.60 -9.89
C ASN A 83 13.51 -1.52 -9.09
N ALA A 84 13.49 -1.35 -7.77
CA ALA A 84 12.50 -1.97 -6.88
C ALA A 84 11.12 -1.36 -7.15
N PHE A 85 10.49 -1.79 -8.22
CA PHE A 85 9.23 -1.27 -8.72
C PHE A 85 8.25 -2.42 -8.96
N GLU A 86 7.07 -2.31 -8.34
CA GLU A 86 5.92 -3.16 -8.63
C GLU A 86 4.89 -2.34 -9.40
N GLY A 87 4.49 -2.87 -10.55
CA GLY A 87 3.52 -2.25 -11.44
C GLY A 87 2.11 -2.77 -11.19
N GLU A 88 1.13 -1.92 -11.50
CA GLU A 88 -0.29 -2.30 -11.49
C GLU A 88 -0.59 -3.30 -12.61
N LEU A 89 -1.26 -4.39 -12.22
CA LEU A 89 -1.73 -5.48 -13.06
C LEU A 89 -3.27 -5.51 -13.00
N TYR A 90 -3.91 -5.22 -14.12
CA TYR A 90 -5.37 -5.33 -14.28
C TYR A 90 -5.70 -6.45 -15.26
N PHE A 91 -6.71 -7.26 -14.90
CA PHE A 91 -7.22 -8.34 -15.74
C PHE A 91 -8.66 -8.07 -16.13
N ASP A 92 -9.01 -8.25 -17.40
CA ASP A 92 -10.38 -8.02 -17.90
C ASP A 92 -11.43 -8.92 -17.22
N GLN A 93 -11.03 -10.06 -16.68
CA GLN A 93 -11.92 -10.98 -15.98
C GLN A 93 -12.33 -10.45 -14.59
N GLU A 94 -11.48 -9.62 -14.00
CA GLU A 94 -11.63 -9.05 -12.66
C GLU A 94 -11.28 -7.55 -12.68
N PRO A 95 -12.03 -6.71 -13.43
CA PRO A 95 -11.62 -5.34 -13.71
C PRO A 95 -11.66 -4.41 -12.49
N GLU A 96 -12.41 -4.78 -11.45
CA GLU A 96 -12.52 -4.03 -10.19
C GLU A 96 -11.31 -4.24 -9.26
N TRP A 97 -10.45 -5.20 -9.59
CA TRP A 97 -9.33 -5.60 -8.73
C TRP A 97 -8.00 -5.33 -9.41
N VAL A 98 -7.08 -4.74 -8.65
CA VAL A 98 -5.70 -4.51 -9.07
C VAL A 98 -4.74 -5.37 -8.24
N TYR A 99 -3.77 -5.95 -8.92
CA TYR A 99 -2.61 -6.59 -8.28
C TYR A 99 -1.39 -5.69 -8.47
N TYR A 100 -0.48 -5.71 -7.51
CA TYR A 100 0.82 -5.04 -7.63
C TYR A 100 1.89 -6.11 -7.75
N GLY A 101 2.66 -6.07 -8.83
CA GLY A 101 3.69 -7.07 -9.07
C GLY A 101 4.73 -6.64 -10.08
N TYR A 102 5.83 -7.37 -10.06
CA TYR A 102 6.94 -7.19 -10.99
C TYR A 102 7.06 -8.41 -11.89
N PHE A 103 7.59 -8.20 -13.09
CA PHE A 103 7.87 -9.29 -14.01
C PHE A 103 9.05 -10.12 -13.49
N SER A 104 8.84 -11.42 -13.30
CA SER A 104 9.84 -12.33 -12.74
C SER A 104 10.40 -13.32 -13.74
N GLY A 105 9.73 -13.55 -14.88
CA GLY A 105 10.29 -14.41 -15.91
C GLY A 105 9.42 -14.61 -17.14
N VAL A 106 10.05 -15.15 -18.18
CA VAL A 106 9.40 -15.65 -19.40
C VAL A 106 9.70 -17.13 -19.54
N GLY A 107 8.68 -17.90 -19.91
CA GLY A 107 8.81 -19.31 -20.24
C GLY A 107 9.52 -19.53 -21.58
N GLU A 108 9.59 -20.79 -21.98
CA GLU A 108 10.10 -21.13 -23.30
C GLU A 108 9.18 -20.58 -24.41
N TRP A 109 9.78 -20.19 -25.52
CA TRP A 109 9.05 -19.76 -26.71
C TRP A 109 8.74 -20.98 -27.56
N VAL A 110 7.46 -21.18 -27.86
CA VAL A 110 6.98 -22.26 -28.72
C VAL A 110 6.48 -21.65 -30.03
N GLU A 111 7.00 -22.15 -31.16
CA GLU A 111 6.49 -21.80 -32.48
C GLU A 111 5.17 -22.55 -32.74
N LEU A 112 4.15 -21.83 -33.19
CA LEU A 112 2.85 -22.41 -33.52
C LEU A 112 2.76 -22.71 -35.03
N THR A 113 2.44 -21.71 -35.84
CA THR A 113 2.32 -21.84 -37.29
C THR A 113 2.79 -20.56 -37.95
N GLY A 114 3.57 -20.68 -39.03
CA GLY A 114 4.18 -19.54 -39.71
C GLY A 114 5.15 -18.79 -38.79
N TYR A 115 4.82 -17.56 -38.43
CA TYR A 115 5.62 -16.72 -37.55
C TYR A 115 4.97 -16.48 -36.18
N ASP A 116 3.93 -17.22 -35.82
CA ASP A 116 3.27 -17.05 -34.54
C ASP A 116 4.04 -17.75 -33.43
N LEU A 117 4.13 -17.08 -32.27
CA LEU A 117 4.88 -17.55 -31.12
C LEU A 117 4.00 -17.54 -29.86
N GLN A 118 4.11 -18.59 -29.06
CA GLN A 118 3.46 -18.70 -27.76
C GLN A 118 4.50 -18.76 -26.65
N THR A 119 4.21 -18.14 -25.51
CA THR A 119 5.02 -18.25 -24.30
C THR A 119 4.17 -17.96 -23.06
N SER A 120 4.73 -18.19 -21.89
CA SER A 120 4.14 -17.79 -20.61
C SER A 120 4.95 -16.66 -19.98
N LEU A 121 4.27 -15.65 -19.44
CA LEU A 121 4.86 -14.58 -18.66
C LEU A 121 4.54 -14.79 -17.20
N THR A 122 5.54 -14.60 -16.35
CA THR A 122 5.42 -14.78 -14.90
C THR A 122 5.59 -13.42 -14.23
N PHE A 123 4.61 -13.07 -13.40
CA PHE A 123 4.64 -11.90 -12.53
C PHE A 123 4.61 -12.35 -11.09
N THR A 124 5.46 -11.75 -10.26
CA THR A 124 5.50 -12.01 -8.83
C THR A 124 4.98 -10.77 -8.10
N CYS A 125 4.04 -10.99 -7.18
CA CYS A 125 3.46 -9.98 -6.32
C CYS A 125 4.02 -10.17 -4.91
N SER A 126 4.81 -9.20 -4.43
CA SER A 126 5.33 -9.25 -3.05
C SER A 126 4.19 -9.16 -2.05
N ASP A 127 3.20 -8.32 -2.34
CA ASP A 127 1.91 -8.36 -1.67
C ASP A 127 0.97 -9.35 -2.38
N PRO A 128 0.58 -10.46 -1.73
CA PRO A 128 -0.28 -11.44 -2.36
C PRO A 128 -1.72 -10.97 -2.54
N LEU A 129 -2.13 -9.86 -1.92
CA LEU A 129 -3.51 -9.38 -1.94
C LEU A 129 -3.84 -8.61 -3.22
N ARG A 130 -5.14 -8.60 -3.55
CA ARG A 130 -5.71 -7.74 -4.58
C ARG A 130 -6.42 -6.57 -3.93
N TYR A 131 -6.35 -5.43 -4.57
CA TYR A 131 -6.87 -4.17 -4.06
C TYR A 131 -8.07 -3.74 -4.91
N GLY A 132 -9.13 -3.28 -4.25
CA GLY A 132 -10.27 -2.66 -4.92
C GLY A 132 -10.26 -1.15 -4.70
N ASP A 133 -11.35 -0.50 -5.09
CA ASP A 133 -11.48 0.95 -4.95
C ASP A 133 -11.37 1.42 -3.49
N HIS A 134 -10.65 2.53 -3.31
CA HIS A 134 -10.58 3.21 -2.03
C HIS A 134 -11.91 3.91 -1.71
N ILE A 135 -12.49 3.56 -0.56
CA ILE A 135 -13.69 4.22 -0.05
C ILE A 135 -13.27 5.24 1.02
N THR A 136 -13.66 6.50 0.84
CA THR A 136 -13.49 7.54 1.86
C THR A 136 -14.79 7.69 2.62
N VAL A 137 -14.72 7.53 3.95
CA VAL A 137 -15.86 7.70 4.85
C VAL A 137 -15.60 8.91 5.74
N PRO A 138 -16.45 9.95 5.72
CA PRO A 138 -16.29 11.07 6.64
C PRO A 138 -16.60 10.61 8.07
N ILE A 139 -15.73 10.97 9.00
CA ILE A 139 -15.96 10.74 10.43
C ILE A 139 -16.81 11.89 10.95
N THR A 140 -18.12 11.71 11.01
CA THR A 140 -19.06 12.69 11.54
C THR A 140 -19.46 12.31 12.97
N GLY A 141 -18.89 13.01 13.95
CA GLY A 141 -19.17 12.80 15.38
C GLY A 141 -18.09 11.98 16.11
N THR A 142 -18.43 11.48 17.30
CA THR A 142 -17.47 10.88 18.24
C THR A 142 -17.16 9.41 17.96
N ARG A 143 -18.04 8.68 17.28
CA ARG A 143 -17.86 7.27 16.94
C ARG A 143 -18.51 6.97 15.60
N ILE A 144 -17.78 6.23 14.76
CA ILE A 144 -18.32 5.65 13.54
C ILE A 144 -18.17 4.13 13.59
N GLU A 145 -19.15 3.43 13.03
CA GLU A 145 -19.05 2.00 12.77
C GLU A 145 -19.10 1.82 11.26
N PHE A 146 -18.07 1.18 10.72
CA PHE A 146 -17.94 0.93 9.30
C PHE A 146 -17.43 -0.49 9.07
N THR A 147 -18.15 -1.23 8.23
CA THR A 147 -17.76 -2.56 7.81
C THR A 147 -17.25 -2.46 6.37
N PRO A 148 -15.94 -2.66 6.12
CA PRO A 148 -15.40 -2.67 4.77
C PRO A 148 -16.03 -3.82 3.98
N LYS A 149 -16.25 -3.61 2.68
CA LYS A 149 -16.82 -4.62 1.77
C LYS A 149 -15.82 -5.69 1.32
N GLY A 150 -14.57 -5.61 1.77
CA GLY A 150 -13.52 -6.55 1.42
C GLY A 150 -13.63 -7.87 2.19
N GLU A 151 -12.96 -8.90 1.69
CA GLU A 151 -12.92 -10.24 2.27
C GLU A 151 -11.80 -10.43 3.31
N GLN A 152 -10.83 -9.50 3.32
CA GLN A 152 -9.63 -9.58 4.16
C GLN A 152 -9.66 -8.53 5.27
N THR A 153 -8.85 -8.76 6.31
CA THR A 153 -8.65 -7.76 7.36
C THR A 153 -7.78 -6.62 6.84
N ILE A 154 -8.25 -5.38 7.02
CA ILE A 154 -7.60 -4.15 6.55
C ILE A 154 -7.46 -3.18 7.73
N PHE A 155 -6.36 -2.42 7.74
CA PHE A 155 -6.19 -1.27 8.62
C PHE A 155 -6.50 0.03 7.85
N PRO A 156 -7.44 0.86 8.31
CA PRO A 156 -7.80 2.09 7.61
C PRO A 156 -6.74 3.17 7.80
N VAL A 157 -6.65 4.09 6.83
CA VAL A 157 -5.87 5.33 6.97
C VAL A 157 -6.81 6.43 7.46
N ILE A 158 -6.52 7.00 8.62
CA ILE A 158 -7.32 8.08 9.21
C ILE A 158 -6.62 9.41 8.94
N ARG A 159 -7.35 10.34 8.32
CA ARG A 159 -6.85 11.68 7.98
C ARG A 159 -7.74 12.73 8.65
N GLY A 160 -7.12 13.65 9.39
CA GLY A 160 -7.79 14.80 10.00
C GLY A 160 -6.98 16.06 9.76
N ILE A 161 -7.66 17.19 9.56
CA ILE A 161 -7.06 18.52 9.47
C ILE A 161 -7.62 19.33 10.63
N ALA A 162 -6.75 19.82 11.52
CA ALA A 162 -7.15 20.72 12.59
C ALA A 162 -7.52 22.09 12.00
N THR A 163 -8.77 22.51 12.19
CA THR A 163 -9.28 23.81 11.71
C THR A 163 -9.27 24.90 12.77
N LYS A 164 -8.90 24.55 14.01
CA LYS A 164 -8.75 25.43 15.17
C LYS A 164 -7.56 24.96 15.99
N ASP A 165 -7.08 25.82 16.89
CA ASP A 165 -6.06 25.44 17.86
C ASP A 165 -6.60 24.31 18.73
N ASN A 166 -5.87 23.19 18.75
CA ASN A 166 -6.19 22.01 19.55
C ASN A 166 -4.95 21.63 20.35
N THR A 167 -5.13 21.35 21.65
CA THR A 167 -4.06 20.88 22.54
C THR A 167 -3.87 19.37 22.48
N MET A 168 -4.90 18.64 22.05
CA MET A 168 -4.95 17.18 22.02
C MET A 168 -5.81 16.69 20.87
N VAL A 169 -5.38 15.61 20.23
CA VAL A 169 -6.17 14.84 19.26
C VAL A 169 -5.98 13.35 19.57
N ALA A 170 -7.10 12.64 19.73
CA ALA A 170 -7.10 11.20 19.94
C ALA A 170 -8.03 10.52 18.94
N VAL A 171 -7.57 9.41 18.40
CA VAL A 171 -8.33 8.54 17.51
C VAL A 171 -8.27 7.13 18.06
N THR A 172 -9.42 6.59 18.44
CA THR A 172 -9.52 5.27 19.05
C THR A 172 -10.32 4.34 18.16
N THR A 173 -9.76 3.15 17.91
CA THR A 173 -10.42 1.99 17.33
C THR A 173 -10.78 1.00 18.45
N ARG A 174 -11.49 -0.09 18.14
CA ARG A 174 -11.92 -1.06 19.17
C ARG A 174 -10.74 -1.60 20.01
N ASP A 175 -9.59 -1.80 19.37
CA ASP A 175 -8.46 -2.52 19.98
C ASP A 175 -7.18 -1.67 20.09
N ARG A 176 -7.14 -0.47 19.50
CA ARG A 176 -5.95 0.40 19.42
C ARG A 176 -6.34 1.87 19.44
N TYR A 177 -5.49 2.74 19.96
CA TYR A 177 -5.65 4.19 19.87
C TYR A 177 -4.37 4.84 19.33
N VAL A 178 -4.54 6.04 18.77
CA VAL A 178 -3.47 6.97 18.43
C VAL A 178 -3.79 8.27 19.14
N TYR A 179 -2.84 8.78 19.91
CA TYR A 179 -2.99 9.96 20.73
C TYR A 179 -1.85 10.94 20.40
N VAL A 180 -2.18 12.20 20.15
CA VAL A 180 -1.22 13.24 19.79
C VAL A 180 -1.53 14.50 20.59
N GLY A 181 -0.57 14.92 21.40
CA GLY A 181 -0.69 16.09 22.28
C GLY A 181 -1.47 15.77 23.56
N GLY A 182 -0.96 16.22 24.71
CA GLY A 182 -1.57 16.00 26.01
C GLY A 182 -0.66 16.44 27.16
N GLU A 183 -1.27 16.90 28.26
CA GLU A 183 -0.60 17.12 29.55
C GLU A 183 -0.62 15.88 30.44
N LEU A 184 -1.07 14.73 29.92
CA LEU A 184 -1.12 13.44 30.61
C LEU A 184 -0.82 12.35 29.59
N ASP A 185 0.11 11.45 29.92
CA ASP A 185 0.32 10.21 29.19
C ASP A 185 -0.92 9.32 29.35
N ALA A 186 -1.51 8.93 28.23
CA ALA A 186 -2.73 8.13 28.18
C ALA A 186 -2.56 6.71 28.76
N ASP A 187 -1.32 6.20 28.83
CA ASP A 187 -1.02 4.85 29.32
C ASP A 187 -0.56 4.82 30.78
N SER A 188 0.28 5.77 31.18
CA SER A 188 0.84 5.83 32.53
C SER A 188 0.06 6.76 33.48
N GLY A 189 -0.78 7.66 32.94
CA GLY A 189 -1.44 8.70 33.72
C GLY A 189 -0.48 9.77 34.26
N GLU A 190 0.78 9.74 33.83
CA GLU A 190 1.79 10.71 34.25
C GLU A 190 1.61 12.04 33.52
N ALA A 191 1.63 13.15 34.27
CA ALA A 191 1.66 14.47 33.67
C ALA A 191 3.10 14.82 33.29
N PRO A 192 3.38 15.40 32.10
CA PRO A 192 4.66 16.04 31.82
C PRO A 192 4.93 17.07 32.91
N LEU A 193 6.14 17.05 33.46
CA LEU A 193 6.59 18.13 34.34
C LEU A 193 6.48 19.42 33.52
N LYS A 194 5.59 20.33 33.92
CA LYS A 194 5.39 21.59 33.21
C LYS A 194 6.67 22.42 33.34
N GLU A 195 7.58 22.29 32.38
CA GLU A 195 8.87 23.02 32.39
C GLU A 195 8.68 24.53 32.24
N TYR A 196 7.54 24.97 31.69
CA TYR A 196 7.29 26.37 31.37
C TYR A 196 5.92 26.81 31.88
N GLU A 197 5.92 27.80 32.77
CA GLU A 197 4.75 28.59 33.11
C GLU A 197 4.71 29.81 32.19
N THR A 198 3.58 30.09 31.57
CA THR A 198 3.40 31.30 30.77
C THR A 198 3.42 32.51 31.68
N VAL A 199 4.58 33.14 31.84
CA VAL A 199 4.77 34.31 32.71
C VAL A 199 4.11 35.57 32.12
N LEU A 200 4.02 35.65 30.79
CA LEU A 200 3.41 36.77 30.09
C LEU A 200 2.88 36.31 28.73
N HIS A 201 1.61 36.61 28.45
CA HIS A 201 1.01 36.46 27.13
C HIS A 201 0.20 37.73 26.84
N ASP A 202 0.80 38.63 26.06
CA ASP A 202 0.18 39.89 25.68
C ASP A 202 -0.04 39.91 24.15
N PRO A 203 -1.30 39.92 23.67
CA PRO A 203 -1.62 40.03 22.25
C PRO A 203 -1.34 41.44 21.67
N ALA A 204 -0.88 42.40 22.48
CA ALA A 204 -0.54 43.78 22.10
C ALA A 204 -1.68 44.52 21.36
N THR A 205 -2.93 44.13 21.64
CA THR A 205 -4.13 44.75 21.09
C THR A 205 -4.62 45.94 21.90
N ASP A 206 -4.17 46.08 23.15
CA ASP A 206 -4.48 47.20 24.03
C ASP A 206 -3.26 47.53 24.90
N ILE A 207 -2.91 48.81 24.97
CA ILE A 207 -1.80 49.33 25.77
C ILE A 207 -2.21 49.64 27.22
N ALA A 208 -3.46 49.38 27.61
CA ALA A 208 -3.97 49.66 28.94
C ALA A 208 -3.24 48.89 30.07
N LEU A 209 -2.65 47.73 29.77
CA LEU A 209 -1.86 46.93 30.72
C LEU A 209 -0.38 47.33 30.77
N TRP A 210 0.04 48.31 29.96
CA TRP A 210 1.42 48.76 29.87
C TRP A 210 1.64 49.94 30.80
N GLU A 211 2.43 49.74 31.86
CA GLU A 211 2.83 50.86 32.70
C GLU A 211 3.91 51.69 31.98
N ARG A 212 3.61 52.96 31.74
CA ARG A 212 4.54 53.87 31.08
C ARG A 212 5.60 54.30 32.08
N VAL A 213 6.83 53.79 31.92
CA VAL A 213 7.98 54.23 32.71
C VAL A 213 8.29 55.70 32.38
N SER A 214 8.14 56.60 33.35
CA SER A 214 8.63 57.97 33.29
C SER A 214 9.99 58.04 33.99
N ASN A 215 10.78 59.08 33.70
CA ASN A 215 12.12 59.27 34.29
C ASN A 215 12.11 59.41 35.83
N GLU A 216 10.96 59.38 36.50
CA GLU A 216 10.82 59.43 37.96
C GLU A 216 10.86 58.04 38.62
N THR A 217 10.61 56.94 37.88
CA THR A 217 10.62 55.57 38.42
C THR A 217 11.91 54.79 38.16
N THR A 218 12.89 55.38 37.48
CA THR A 218 14.24 54.81 37.39
C THR A 218 15.06 55.22 38.61
N LYS A 219 15.12 54.37 39.64
CA LYS A 219 16.18 54.47 40.63
C LYS A 219 17.52 54.24 39.92
N SER A 220 18.39 55.23 39.96
CA SER A 220 19.82 54.98 39.86
C SER A 220 20.27 54.43 41.22
N GLU A 221 21.02 53.32 41.14
CA GLU A 221 21.50 52.44 42.24
C GLU A 221 20.52 51.37 42.75
#